data_AF-A0A2W6RXQ0-F1
#
_entry.id   AF-A0A2W6RXQ0-F1
#
_cell.length_a   1.000
_cell.length_b   1.000
_cell.length_c   1.000
_cell.angle_alpha   90.00
_cell.angle_beta   90.00
_cell.angle_gamma   90.00
#
_symmetry.space_group_name_H-M   'P 1'
#
loop_
_entity.id
_entity.type
_entity.pdbx_description
1 polymer ?
#
loop_
_entity_poly.entity_id
_entity_poly.type
_entity_poly.pdbx_seq_one_letter_code
_entity_poly.pdbx_strand_id
1 'polypeptide(L)' 'MLDLDMTPYAAFVWPAWGISALVLAALTVRALAAARKWKRELARLEVGQRMSSEAAHLNRPQAAQSAVGPKE' A
#
# COMPACT_ATOMS: atom_id res chain seq x y z
N MET A 1 -41.64 18.06 11.93
CA MET A 1 -41.41 16.82 11.17
C MET A 1 -40.71 17.24 9.89
N LEU A 2 -39.47 16.79 9.64
CA LEU A 2 -38.74 17.13 8.41
C LEU A 2 -39.41 16.40 7.24
N ASP A 3 -40.37 17.08 6.61
CA ASP A 3 -40.86 16.67 5.29
C ASP A 3 -39.80 17.08 4.26
N LEU A 4 -38.82 16.20 4.11
CA LEU A 4 -37.79 16.30 3.09
C LEU A 4 -38.14 15.37 1.92
N ASP A 5 -39.43 15.31 1.55
CA ASP A 5 -39.88 14.62 0.35
C ASP A 5 -39.54 15.46 -0.90
N MET A 6 -38.23 15.68 -1.06
CA MET A 6 -37.61 16.25 -2.25
C MET A 6 -37.50 15.19 -3.35
N THR A 7 -38.06 13.99 -3.18
CA THR A 7 -38.04 12.87 -4.13
C THR A 7 -38.34 13.29 -5.58
N PRO A 8 -39.29 14.21 -5.86
CA PRO A 8 -39.54 14.66 -7.23
C PRO A 8 -38.38 15.48 -7.84
N TYR A 9 -37.66 16.27 -7.04
CA TYR A 9 -36.50 17.07 -7.48
C TYR A 9 -35.16 16.36 -7.30
N ALA A 10 -35.12 15.37 -6.40
CA ALA A 10 -33.96 14.54 -6.14
C ALA A 10 -33.56 13.80 -7.41
N ALA A 11 -34.51 13.33 -8.22
CA ALA A 11 -34.25 12.72 -9.53
C ALA A 11 -33.50 13.63 -10.52
N PHE A 12 -33.56 14.97 -10.36
CA PHE A 12 -32.81 15.93 -11.18
C PHE A 12 -31.45 16.32 -10.58
N VAL A 13 -31.33 16.37 -9.25
CA VAL A 13 -30.09 16.73 -8.53
C VAL A 13 -29.13 15.54 -8.40
N TRP A 14 -29.67 14.34 -8.18
CA TRP A 14 -28.90 13.12 -8.00
C TRP A 14 -28.04 12.73 -9.20
N PRO A 15 -28.45 12.92 -10.47
CA PRO A 15 -27.58 12.62 -11.60
C PRO A 15 -26.29 13.44 -11.58
N ALA A 16 -26.36 14.74 -11.25
CA ALA A 16 -25.18 15.61 -11.19
C ALA A 16 -24.22 15.21 -10.05
N TRP A 17 -24.77 14.95 -8.86
CA TRP A 17 -24.00 14.46 -7.72
C TRP A 17 -23.53 13.00 -7.91
N GLY A 18 -24.32 12.21 -8.63
CA GLY A 18 -24.08 10.82 -8.96
C GLY A 18 -22.88 10.67 -9.88
N ILE A 19 -22.72 11.55 -10.88
CA ILE A 19 -21.51 11.59 -11.70
C ILE A 19 -20.30 11.95 -10.83
N SER A 20 -20.42 12.94 -9.95
CA SER A 20 -19.32 13.34 -9.06
C SER A 20 -18.90 12.20 -8.12
N ALA A 21 -19.87 11.52 -7.51
CA ALA A 21 -19.64 10.35 -6.67
C ALA A 21 -19.04 9.18 -7.47
N LEU A 22 -19.48 8.97 -8.71
CA LEU A 22 -18.97 7.93 -9.60
C LEU A 22 -17.52 8.21 -10.00
N VAL A 23 -17.18 9.45 -10.33
CA VAL A 23 -15.79 9.87 -10.61
C VAL A 23 -14.92 9.68 -9.36
N LEU A 24 -15.40 10.11 -8.19
CA LEU A 24 -14.69 9.93 -6.93
C LEU A 24 -14.47 8.44 -6.61
N ALA A 25 -15.48 7.61 -6.81
CA ALA A 25 -15.39 6.17 -6.62
C ALA A 25 -14.37 5.55 -7.59
N ALA A 26 -14.39 5.95 -8.88
CA ALA A 26 -13.43 5.47 -9.88
C ALA A 26 -11.98 5.85 -9.52
N LEU A 27 -11.75 7.09 -9.08
CA LEU A 27 -10.44 7.53 -8.61
C LEU A 27 -10.00 6.75 -7.36
N THR A 28 -10.91 6.52 -6.43
CA THR A 28 -10.66 5.74 -5.21
C THR A 28 -10.27 4.30 -5.54
N VAL A 29 -11.02 3.64 -6.43
CA VAL A 29 -10.73 2.28 -6.89
C VAL A 29 -9.37 2.23 -7.59
N ARG A 30 -9.06 3.20 -8.45
CA ARG A 30 -7.75 3.30 -9.13
C ARG A 30 -6.61 3.48 -8.13
N ALA A 31 -6.77 4.34 -7.13
CA ALA A 31 -5.79 4.56 -6.08
C ALA A 31 -5.56 3.28 -5.25
N LEU A 32 -6.64 2.59 -4.88
CA LEU A 32 -6.56 1.31 -4.17
C LEU A 32 -5.89 0.22 -5.00
N ALA A 33 -6.15 0.17 -6.32
CA ALA A 33 -5.51 -0.79 -7.22
C ALA A 33 -3.99 -0.54 -7.31
N ALA A 34 -3.57 0.71 -7.45
CA ALA A 34 -2.16 1.10 -7.45
C ALA A 34 -1.50 0.75 -6.10
N ALA A 35 -2.15 1.09 -4.98
CA ALA A 35 -1.66 0.75 -3.65
C ALA A 35 -1.52 -0.76 -3.44
N ARG A 36 -2.48 -1.56 -3.92
CA ARG A 36 -2.41 -3.03 -3.88
C ARG A 36 -1.27 -3.58 -4.73
N LYS A 37 -1.03 -3.01 -5.90
CA LYS A 37 0.10 -3.40 -6.78
C LYS A 37 1.44 -3.14 -6.08
N TRP A 38 1.62 -1.98 -5.46
CA TRP A 38 2.86 -1.66 -4.75
C TRP A 38 3.03 -2.43 -3.45
N LYS A 39 1.94 -2.74 -2.73
CA LYS A 39 2.00 -3.62 -1.56
C LYS A 39 2.50 -5.03 -1.90
N ARG A 40 2.16 -5.55 -3.08
CA ARG A 40 2.69 -6.86 -3.53
C ARG A 40 4.19 -6.80 -3.81
N GLU A 41 4.66 -5.73 -4.43
CA GLU A 41 6.10 -5.56 -4.66
C GLU A 41 6.87 -5.32 -3.37
N LEU A 42 6.30 -4.54 -2.43
CA LEU A 42 6.84 -4.38 -1.08
C LEU A 42 6.95 -5.71 -0.35
N ALA A 43 5.91 -6.54 -0.38
CA ALA A 43 5.95 -7.86 0.25
C ALA A 43 7.08 -8.74 -0.33
N ARG A 44 7.31 -8.66 -1.64
CA ARG A 44 8.40 -9.38 -2.30
C ARG A 44 9.78 -8.85 -1.88
N LEU A 45 9.95 -7.54 -1.79
CA LEU A 45 11.21 -6.91 -1.35
C LEU A 45 11.48 -7.17 0.13
N GLU A 46 10.45 -7.17 0.98
CA GLU A 46 10.58 -7.38 2.42
C GLU A 46 11.03 -8.81 2.77
N VAL A 47 10.60 -9.81 1.99
CA VAL A 47 11.07 -11.20 2.13
C VAL A 47 12.56 -11.31 1.74
N GLY A 48 12.96 -10.71 0.62
CA GLY A 48 14.35 -10.72 0.17
C GLY A 48 15.28 -9.96 1.12
N GLN A 49 14.84 -8.81 1.64
CA GLN A 49 15.60 -8.04 2.63
C GLN A 49 15.71 -8.77 3.97
N ARG A 50 14.64 -9.44 4.43
CA ARG A 50 14.71 -10.28 5.64
C ARG A 50 15.76 -11.38 5.51
N MET A 51 15.76 -12.14 4.41
CA MET A 51 16.75 -13.20 4.20
C MET A 51 18.18 -12.66 4.09
N SER A 52 18.39 -11.53 3.40
CA SER A 52 19.70 -10.88 3.30
C SER A 52 20.19 -10.36 4.66
N SER A 53 19.31 -9.75 5.45
CA SER A 53 19.62 -9.27 6.80
C SER A 53 19.90 -10.41 7.76
N GLU A 54 19.19 -11.53 7.65
CA GLU A 54 19.41 -12.73 8.46
C GLU A 54 20.74 -13.41 8.10
N ALA A 55 21.04 -13.54 6.80
CA ALA A 55 22.34 -14.00 6.32
C ALA A 55 23.48 -13.07 6.77
N ALA A 56 23.29 -11.76 6.71
CA ALA A 56 24.26 -10.77 7.20
C ALA A 56 24.40 -10.82 8.74
N HIS A 57 23.34 -11.11 9.48
CA HIS A 57 23.37 -11.29 10.92
C HIS A 57 24.12 -12.56 11.33
N LEU A 58 23.90 -13.67 10.61
CA LEU A 58 24.66 -14.93 10.76
C LEU A 58 26.14 -14.75 10.40
N ASN A 59 26.45 -13.91 9.42
CA ASN A 59 27.82 -13.63 8.98
C ASN A 59 28.52 -12.55 9.85
N ARG A 60 27.77 -11.75 10.63
CA ARG A 60 28.31 -10.72 11.53
C ARG A 60 29.37 -11.22 12.52
N PRO A 61 29.20 -12.37 13.21
CA PRO A 61 30.27 -12.92 14.05
C PRO A 61 31.50 -13.38 13.24
N GLN A 62 31.32 -13.87 12.01
CA GLN A 62 32.44 -14.33 11.16
C GLN A 62 33.23 -13.17 10.55
N ALA A 63 32.56 -12.11 10.09
CA ALA A 63 33.21 -10.92 9.55
C ALA A 63 34.06 -10.19 10.62
N ALA A 64 33.58 -10.14 11.87
CA ALA A 64 34.36 -9.61 12.99
C ALA A 64 35.54 -10.52 13.39
N GLN A 65 35.41 -11.85 13.23
CA GLN A 65 36.48 -12.82 13.53
C GLN A 65 37.56 -12.89 12.43
N SER A 66 37.20 -12.80 11.15
CA SER A 66 38.16 -12.74 10.03
C SER A 66 38.95 -11.43 9.99
N ALA A 67 38.45 -10.35 10.60
CA ALA A 67 39.22 -9.12 10.79
C ALA A 67 40.25 -9.25 11.94
N VAL A 68 40.19 -10.31 12.74
CA VAL A 68 41.02 -10.52 13.95
C VAL A 68 42.05 -11.65 13.80
N GLY A 69 42.03 -12.46 12.72
CA GLY A 69 43.11 -13.44 12.47
C GLY A 69 43.39 -13.64 10.98
N PRO A 70 44.61 -14.06 10.56
CA PRO A 70 45.84 -14.34 11.33
C PRO A 70 46.93 -13.26 11.12
N LYS A 71 47.61 -12.84 12.20
CA LYS A 71 48.95 -12.28 12.12
C LYS A 71 49.90 -13.43 12.40
N GLU A 72 50.64 -13.80 11.35
CA GLU A 72 51.87 -14.61 11.29
C GLU A 72 52.25 -15.48 12.51
#